data_AF-A0A6G6YEI9-F1
#
_entry.id   AF-A0A6G6YEI9-F1
#
_cell.length_a   1.000
_cell.length_b   1.000
_cell.length_c   1.000
_cell.angle_alpha   90.00
_cell.angle_beta   90.00
_cell.angle_gamma   90.00
#
_symmetry.space_group_name_H-M   'P 1'
#
loop_
_entity.id
_entity.type
_entity.pdbx_description
1 polymer ?
#
loop_
_entity_poly.entity_id
_entity_poly.type
_entity_poly.pdbx_seq_one_letter_code
_entity_poly.pdbx_strand_id
1 'polypeptide(L)'
;MKNYYFYIFTILLQTFTSCSINKELKDEREAWNFNNWDKEFKSRAFCLCQLKGYENKNIEKKLWDNDRSYYNALAIAIFDDSLEFQVKKEINLIRLDSINSEGTYPEDLKPLYQKRNVLNHCLEFYGSKRLDSLTRMQQKYWESIPNIMNKIHEKIPTY
;
A
#
# COMPACT_ATOMS: atom_id res chain seq x y z
N MET A 1 -0.29 -0.34 61.65
CA MET A 1 0.33 0.22 60.41
C MET A 1 1.20 -0.80 59.68
N LYS A 2 0.66 -1.97 59.30
CA LYS A 2 1.41 -2.99 58.53
C LYS A 2 0.71 -3.45 57.24
N ASN A 3 -0.58 -3.14 57.07
CA ASN A 3 -1.36 -3.56 55.89
C ASN A 3 -1.29 -2.57 54.72
N TYR A 4 -0.91 -1.30 54.95
CA TYR A 4 -0.88 -0.28 53.89
C TYR A 4 0.29 -0.47 52.92
N TYR A 5 1.44 -0.92 53.42
CA TYR A 5 2.62 -1.22 52.60
C TYR A 5 2.42 -2.43 51.68
N PHE A 6 1.62 -3.42 52.12
CA PHE A 6 1.32 -4.61 51.31
C PHE A 6 0.43 -4.26 50.11
N TYR A 7 -0.57 -3.39 50.30
CA TYR A 7 -1.46 -2.95 49.23
C TYR A 7 -0.75 -2.08 48.18
N ILE A 8 0.15 -1.18 48.61
CA ILE A 8 0.96 -0.37 47.69
C ILE A 8 1.89 -1.26 46.85
N PHE A 9 2.45 -2.32 47.44
CA PHE A 9 3.32 -3.26 46.73
C PHE A 9 2.55 -4.09 45.67
N THR A 10 1.31 -4.52 45.96
CA THR A 10 0.47 -5.23 44.98
C THR A 10 -0.02 -4.34 43.83
N ILE A 11 -0.27 -3.04 44.07
CA ILE A 11 -0.67 -2.10 43.00
C ILE A 11 0.52 -1.80 42.08
N LEU A 12 1.73 -1.65 42.62
CA LEU A 12 2.97 -1.48 41.84
C LEU A 12 3.32 -2.72 41.01
N LEU A 13 3.00 -3.93 41.48
CA LEU A 13 3.28 -5.16 40.74
C LEU A 13 2.36 -5.34 39.52
N GLN A 14 1.12 -4.81 39.55
CA GLN A 14 0.19 -4.87 38.42
C GLN A 14 0.53 -3.88 37.29
N THR A 15 1.35 -2.85 37.54
CA THR A 15 1.79 -1.92 36.50
C THR A 15 2.95 -2.45 35.64
N PHE A 16 3.54 -3.61 35.97
CA PHE A 16 4.65 -4.20 35.21
C PHE A 16 4.24 -5.27 34.19
N THR A 17 2.97 -5.69 34.14
CA THR A 17 2.52 -6.73 33.20
C THR A 17 2.07 -6.19 31.83
N SER A 18 2.23 -4.89 31.54
CA SER A 18 1.83 -4.30 30.24
C SER A 18 2.92 -4.34 29.14
N CYS A 19 3.98 -5.14 29.31
CA CYS A 19 5.10 -5.22 28.35
C CYS A 19 5.00 -6.34 27.30
N SER A 20 3.90 -7.12 27.21
CA SER A 20 3.79 -8.19 26.21
C SER A 20 3.41 -7.71 24.80
N ILE A 21 2.61 -6.63 24.70
CA ILE A 21 2.07 -6.11 23.43
C ILE A 21 3.18 -5.73 22.45
N ASN A 22 4.31 -5.22 22.96
CA ASN A 22 5.39 -4.72 22.11
C ASN A 22 6.21 -5.86 21.47
N LYS A 23 6.26 -7.03 22.11
CA LYS A 23 6.98 -8.20 21.56
C LYS A 23 6.17 -8.86 20.46
N GLU A 24 4.87 -9.08 20.68
CA GLU A 24 3.95 -9.64 19.67
C GLU A 24 3.88 -8.75 18.43
N LEU A 25 3.72 -7.43 18.60
CA LEU A 25 3.68 -6.48 17.48
C LEU A 25 5.00 -6.45 16.69
N LYS A 26 6.14 -6.62 17.37
CA LYS A 26 7.45 -6.69 16.73
C LYS A 26 7.58 -7.98 15.90
N ASP A 27 7.21 -9.11 16.47
CA ASP A 27 7.26 -10.41 15.80
C ASP A 27 6.30 -10.45 14.59
N GLU A 28 5.11 -9.84 14.71
CA GLU A 28 4.21 -9.62 13.57
C GLU A 28 4.90 -8.81 12.46
N ARG A 29 5.48 -7.65 12.79
CA ARG A 29 6.16 -6.79 11.81
C ARG A 29 7.35 -7.49 11.14
N GLU A 30 8.10 -8.30 11.87
CA GLU A 30 9.20 -9.10 11.32
C GLU A 30 8.69 -10.20 10.39
N ALA A 31 7.62 -10.91 10.76
CA ALA A 31 7.00 -11.96 9.93
C ALA A 31 6.51 -11.43 8.57
N TRP A 32 6.10 -10.16 8.51
CA TRP A 32 5.67 -9.51 7.26
C TRP A 32 6.83 -8.97 6.41
N ASN A 33 8.09 -9.24 6.76
CA ASN A 33 9.30 -8.87 6.01
C ASN A 33 9.45 -7.36 5.74
N PHE A 34 9.12 -6.56 6.76
CA PHE A 34 8.95 -5.11 6.61
C PHE A 34 10.22 -4.27 6.67
N ASN A 35 11.38 -4.90 6.73
CA ASN A 35 12.67 -4.20 6.62
C ASN A 35 12.80 -3.43 5.29
N ASN A 36 11.95 -3.74 4.30
CA ASN A 36 11.87 -3.06 2.99
C ASN A 36 10.51 -2.36 2.77
N TRP A 37 9.95 -1.73 3.82
CA TRP A 37 8.68 -0.99 3.77
C TRP A 37 8.53 -0.07 2.55
N ASP A 38 9.58 0.69 2.25
CA ASP A 38 9.58 1.66 1.17
C ASP A 38 9.34 1.00 -0.19
N LYS A 39 9.98 -0.15 -0.41
CA LYS A 39 9.80 -0.97 -1.60
C LYS A 39 8.40 -1.53 -1.66
N GLU A 40 7.87 -2.09 -0.58
CA GLU A 40 6.51 -2.66 -0.54
C GLU A 40 5.45 -1.60 -0.85
N PHE A 41 5.56 -0.42 -0.24
CA PHE A 41 4.65 0.70 -0.48
C PHE A 41 4.68 1.16 -1.95
N LYS A 42 5.88 1.33 -2.51
CA LYS A 42 6.05 1.75 -3.91
C LYS A 42 5.62 0.67 -4.90
N SER A 43 5.93 -0.59 -4.63
CA SER A 43 5.49 -1.72 -5.44
C SER A 43 3.96 -1.79 -5.46
N ARG A 44 3.30 -1.56 -4.32
CA ARG A 44 1.83 -1.48 -4.28
C ARG A 44 1.30 -0.33 -5.13
N ALA A 45 1.92 0.85 -5.05
CA ALA A 45 1.55 2.01 -5.88
C ALA A 45 1.68 1.72 -7.38
N PHE A 46 2.76 1.04 -7.78
CA PHE A 46 2.99 0.59 -9.14
C PHE A 46 1.91 -0.40 -9.61
N CYS A 47 1.64 -1.43 -8.82
CA CYS A 47 0.60 -2.41 -9.12
C CYS A 47 -0.79 -1.77 -9.25
N LEU A 48 -1.17 -0.87 -8.34
CA LEU A 48 -2.45 -0.15 -8.44
C LEU A 48 -2.53 0.74 -9.67
N CYS A 49 -1.44 1.41 -10.04
CA CYS A 49 -1.36 2.20 -11.25
C CYS A 49 -1.58 1.33 -12.50
N GLN A 50 -0.92 0.17 -12.58
CA GLN A 50 -1.10 -0.75 -13.72
C GLN A 50 -2.53 -1.30 -13.76
N LEU A 51 -3.03 -1.80 -12.62
CA LEU A 51 -4.35 -2.42 -12.51
C LEU A 51 -5.46 -1.47 -13.00
N LYS A 52 -5.38 -0.19 -12.62
CA LYS A 52 -6.40 0.81 -12.94
C LYS A 52 -6.11 1.61 -14.21
N GLY A 53 -4.84 1.75 -14.60
CA GLY A 53 -4.40 2.61 -15.70
C GLY A 53 -4.85 2.17 -17.09
N TYR A 54 -5.10 0.86 -17.27
CA TYR A 54 -5.67 0.33 -18.51
C TYR A 54 -7.15 0.70 -18.70
N GLU A 55 -7.84 1.16 -17.64
CA GLU A 55 -9.28 1.48 -17.63
C GLU A 55 -10.15 0.38 -18.28
N ASN A 56 -9.76 -0.89 -18.11
CA ASN A 56 -10.41 -2.05 -18.69
C ASN A 56 -10.64 -3.12 -17.62
N LYS A 57 -11.92 -3.35 -17.27
CA LYS A 57 -12.31 -4.29 -16.21
C LYS A 57 -11.94 -5.75 -16.49
N ASN A 58 -11.87 -6.16 -17.76
CA ASN A 58 -11.45 -7.51 -18.12
C ASN A 58 -9.94 -7.69 -17.91
N ILE A 59 -9.13 -6.68 -18.21
CA ILE A 59 -7.69 -6.70 -17.96
C ILE A 59 -7.41 -6.65 -16.46
N GLU A 60 -8.06 -5.74 -15.74
CA GLU A 60 -7.99 -5.64 -14.27
C GLU A 60 -8.30 -6.99 -13.61
N LYS A 61 -9.41 -7.62 -13.99
CA LYS A 61 -9.78 -8.95 -13.49
C LYS A 61 -8.74 -10.02 -13.84
N LYS A 62 -8.25 -10.07 -15.08
CA LYS A 62 -7.22 -11.04 -15.48
C LYS A 62 -5.92 -10.87 -14.70
N LEU A 63 -5.47 -9.64 -14.48
CA LEU A 63 -4.27 -9.37 -13.69
C LEU A 63 -4.49 -9.80 -12.24
N TRP A 64 -5.64 -9.44 -11.67
CA TRP A 64 -6.01 -9.80 -10.30
C TRP A 64 -6.06 -11.32 -10.09
N ASP A 65 -6.68 -12.06 -11.02
CA ASP A 65 -6.89 -13.50 -10.88
C ASP A 65 -5.61 -14.33 -11.12
N ASN A 66 -4.66 -13.82 -11.92
CA ASN A 66 -3.49 -14.59 -12.36
C ASN A 66 -2.17 -14.17 -11.71
N ASP A 67 -2.06 -12.96 -11.15
CA ASP A 67 -0.83 -12.47 -10.53
C ASP A 67 -1.06 -12.06 -9.08
N ARG A 68 -0.54 -12.91 -8.17
CA ARG A 68 -0.65 -12.73 -6.72
C ARG A 68 0.02 -11.45 -6.23
N SER A 69 0.93 -10.84 -7.00
CA SER A 69 1.59 -9.58 -6.64
C SER A 69 0.58 -8.43 -6.52
N TYR A 70 -0.56 -8.52 -7.22
CA TYR A 70 -1.65 -7.54 -7.10
C TYR A 70 -2.54 -7.76 -5.87
N TYR A 71 -2.42 -8.91 -5.19
CA TYR A 71 -3.21 -9.27 -4.02
C TYR A 71 -2.32 -9.48 -2.78
N ASN A 72 -1.95 -8.37 -2.15
CA ASN A 72 -1.31 -8.38 -0.85
C ASN A 72 -2.28 -7.77 0.18
N ALA A 73 -2.84 -8.60 1.06
CA ALA A 73 -3.88 -8.23 2.01
C ALA A 73 -3.45 -7.08 2.94
N LEU A 74 -2.20 -7.11 3.39
CA LEU A 74 -1.61 -6.10 4.25
C LEU A 74 -1.46 -4.77 3.49
N ALA A 75 -0.92 -4.82 2.27
CA ALA A 75 -0.77 -3.63 1.44
C ALA A 75 -2.12 -3.00 1.06
N ILE A 76 -3.12 -3.83 0.76
CA ILE A 76 -4.51 -3.39 0.54
C ILE A 76 -5.05 -2.67 1.76
N ALA A 77 -4.88 -3.26 2.94
CA ALA A 77 -5.46 -2.75 4.16
C ALA A 77 -4.86 -1.42 4.62
N ILE A 78 -3.57 -1.21 4.36
CA ILE A 78 -2.82 -0.10 4.94
C ILE A 78 -2.46 0.97 3.90
N PHE A 79 -2.14 0.59 2.66
CA PHE A 79 -1.56 1.51 1.68
C PHE A 79 -2.59 2.10 0.75
N ASP A 80 -3.58 1.30 0.34
CA ASP A 80 -4.50 1.66 -0.76
C ASP A 80 -5.20 3.00 -0.53
N ASP A 81 -5.68 3.26 0.68
CA ASP A 81 -6.36 4.52 1.03
C ASP A 81 -5.43 5.74 0.80
N SER A 82 -4.16 5.63 1.21
CA SER A 82 -3.18 6.70 1.02
C SER A 82 -2.74 6.87 -0.43
N LEU A 83 -2.81 5.78 -1.21
CA LEU A 83 -2.37 5.72 -2.60
C LEU A 83 -3.48 6.12 -3.58
N GLU A 84 -4.75 5.99 -3.21
CA GLU A 84 -5.90 6.16 -4.10
C GLU A 84 -5.84 7.49 -4.87
N PHE A 85 -5.61 8.59 -4.16
CA PHE A 85 -5.55 9.91 -4.75
C PHE A 85 -4.37 10.05 -5.73
N GLN A 86 -3.20 9.50 -5.40
CA GLN A 86 -2.03 9.57 -6.28
C GLN A 86 -2.24 8.71 -7.53
N VAL A 87 -2.75 7.50 -7.37
CA VAL A 87 -3.06 6.60 -8.48
C VAL A 87 -4.09 7.23 -9.42
N LYS A 88 -5.12 7.90 -8.88
CA LYS A 88 -6.11 8.62 -9.70
C LYS A 88 -5.49 9.74 -10.53
N LYS A 89 -4.48 10.44 -10.01
CA LYS A 89 -3.73 11.44 -10.79
C LYS A 89 -3.01 10.80 -11.97
N GLU A 90 -2.35 9.66 -11.75
CA GLU A 90 -1.63 8.97 -12.82
C GLU A 90 -2.57 8.46 -13.91
N ILE A 91 -3.72 7.92 -13.55
CA ILE A 91 -4.74 7.51 -14.53
C ILE A 91 -5.17 8.69 -15.40
N ASN A 92 -5.32 9.89 -14.83
CA ASN A 92 -5.65 11.08 -15.60
C ASN A 92 -4.51 11.52 -16.52
N LEU A 93 -3.25 11.43 -16.07
CA LEU A 93 -2.08 11.72 -16.92
C LEU A 93 -1.99 10.74 -18.10
N ILE A 94 -2.13 9.44 -17.83
CA ILE A 94 -2.20 8.39 -18.85
C ILE A 94 -3.30 8.68 -19.87
N ARG A 95 -4.48 9.10 -19.40
CA ARG A 95 -5.61 9.43 -20.27
C ARG A 95 -5.30 10.62 -21.17
N LEU A 96 -4.75 11.70 -20.62
CA LEU A 96 -4.38 12.90 -21.37
C LEU A 96 -3.30 12.60 -22.42
N ASP A 97 -2.26 11.85 -22.05
CA ASP A 97 -1.20 11.43 -22.96
C ASP A 97 -1.74 10.54 -24.11
N SER A 98 -2.66 9.65 -23.79
CA SER A 98 -3.35 8.82 -24.80
C SER A 98 -4.18 9.66 -25.78
N ILE A 99 -4.88 10.70 -25.30
CA ILE A 99 -5.68 11.59 -26.17
C ILE A 99 -4.75 12.41 -27.08
N ASN A 100 -3.67 12.94 -26.52
CA ASN A 100 -2.72 13.80 -27.24
C ASN A 100 -1.89 13.03 -28.30
N SER A 101 -1.89 11.70 -28.24
CA SER A 101 -1.20 10.82 -29.18
C SER A 101 -2.11 10.26 -30.28
N GLU A 102 -3.39 10.63 -30.30
CA GLU A 102 -4.28 10.27 -31.40
C GLU A 102 -3.89 11.02 -32.69
N GLY A 103 -3.84 10.31 -33.82
CA GLY A 103 -3.53 10.88 -35.14
C GLY A 103 -2.08 11.36 -35.35
N THR A 104 -1.19 11.28 -34.37
CA THR A 104 0.21 11.73 -34.48
C THR A 104 1.14 10.71 -35.14
N TYR A 105 0.70 9.46 -35.25
CA TYR A 105 1.49 8.37 -35.83
C TYR A 105 0.99 7.96 -37.23
N PRO A 106 1.92 7.59 -38.14
CA PRO A 106 1.59 6.89 -39.39
C PRO A 106 0.69 5.67 -39.18
N GLU A 107 -0.22 5.38 -40.13
CA GLU A 107 -1.23 4.31 -40.02
C GLU A 107 -0.66 2.93 -39.65
N ASP A 108 0.49 2.58 -40.20
CA ASP A 108 1.20 1.33 -39.92
C ASP A 108 1.70 1.23 -38.47
N LEU A 109 1.92 2.36 -37.81
CA LEU A 109 2.39 2.45 -36.42
C LEU A 109 1.27 2.72 -35.42
N LYS A 110 0.09 3.19 -35.86
CA LYS A 110 -1.05 3.48 -34.97
C LYS A 110 -1.42 2.33 -34.02
N PRO A 111 -1.48 1.05 -34.43
CA PRO A 111 -1.85 -0.05 -33.53
C PRO A 111 -0.86 -0.30 -32.38
N LEU A 112 0.38 0.17 -32.53
CA LEU A 112 1.44 0.05 -31.53
C LEU A 112 1.46 1.28 -30.60
N TYR A 113 1.26 2.47 -31.16
CA TYR A 113 1.54 3.74 -30.47
C TYR A 113 0.30 4.55 -30.05
N GLN A 114 -0.89 4.26 -30.59
CA GLN A 114 -2.15 4.84 -30.08
C GLN A 114 -2.66 4.13 -28.81
N LYS A 115 -1.86 3.22 -28.25
CA LYS A 115 -2.18 2.53 -27.01
C LYS A 115 -1.73 3.37 -25.83
N ARG A 116 -2.57 3.43 -24.79
CA ARG A 116 -2.23 4.03 -23.49
C ARG A 116 -0.88 3.51 -23.00
N ASN A 117 0.06 4.42 -22.75
CA ASN A 117 1.40 4.07 -22.30
C ASN A 117 1.46 3.78 -20.78
N VAL A 118 0.56 2.90 -20.31
CA VAL A 118 0.31 2.65 -18.88
C VAL A 118 1.60 2.26 -18.16
N LEU A 119 2.38 1.34 -18.73
CA LEU A 119 3.59 0.83 -18.09
C LEU A 119 4.62 1.93 -17.83
N ASN A 120 4.87 2.80 -18.82
CA ASN A 120 5.84 3.89 -18.66
C ASN A 120 5.38 4.87 -17.59
N HIS A 121 4.13 5.33 -17.64
CA HIS A 121 3.59 6.24 -16.62
C HIS A 121 3.68 5.63 -15.21
N CYS A 122 3.38 4.34 -15.06
CA CYS A 122 3.49 3.67 -13.77
C CYS A 122 4.95 3.52 -13.31
N LEU A 123 5.90 3.25 -14.21
CA LEU A 123 7.34 3.20 -13.89
C LEU A 123 7.87 4.58 -13.48
N GLU A 124 7.47 5.63 -14.19
CA GLU A 124 7.81 7.01 -13.84
C GLU A 124 7.23 7.39 -12.47
N PHE A 125 5.99 7.00 -12.20
CA PHE A 125 5.37 7.20 -10.89
C PHE A 125 6.12 6.47 -9.78
N TYR A 126 6.51 5.20 -10.01
CA TYR A 126 7.29 4.40 -9.07
C TYR A 126 8.63 5.07 -8.70
N GLY A 127 9.30 5.67 -9.68
CA GLY A 127 10.55 6.42 -9.49
C GLY A 127 10.37 7.88 -9.06
N SER A 128 9.14 8.35 -8.82
CA SER A 128 8.87 9.77 -8.63
C SER A 128 9.22 10.27 -7.22
N LYS A 129 9.80 11.48 -7.14
CA LYS A 129 10.03 12.19 -5.86
C LYS A 129 8.75 12.40 -5.04
N ARG A 130 7.60 12.48 -5.72
CA ARG A 130 6.29 12.61 -5.08
C ARG A 130 5.94 11.32 -4.33
N LEU A 131 6.11 10.16 -4.95
CA LEU A 131 5.89 8.88 -4.30
C LEU A 131 6.91 8.64 -3.18
N ASP A 132 8.17 9.04 -3.38
CA ASP A 132 9.19 9.00 -2.32
C ASP A 132 8.77 9.79 -1.06
N SER A 133 8.24 11.00 -1.27
CA SER A 133 7.78 11.86 -0.19
C SER A 133 6.60 11.23 0.57
N LEU A 134 5.62 10.70 -0.17
CA LEU A 134 4.48 10.02 0.43
C LEU A 134 4.92 8.77 1.21
N THR A 135 5.85 7.99 0.66
CA THR A 135 6.40 6.78 1.31
C THR A 135 6.99 7.11 2.69
N ARG A 136 7.81 8.17 2.77
CA ARG A 136 8.40 8.63 4.04
C ARG A 136 7.35 9.12 5.04
N MET A 137 6.28 9.77 4.56
CA MET A 137 5.19 10.23 5.42
C MET A 137 4.38 9.04 5.98
N GLN A 138 4.08 8.06 5.12
CA GLN A 138 3.30 6.88 5.50
C GLN A 138 4.08 5.92 6.39
N GLN A 139 5.41 5.90 6.33
CA GLN A 139 6.23 5.11 7.24
C GLN A 139 5.93 5.40 8.71
N LYS A 140 5.79 6.69 9.08
CA LYS A 140 5.44 7.08 10.45
C LYS A 140 4.04 6.62 10.87
N TYR A 141 3.09 6.68 9.94
CA TYR A 141 1.72 6.18 10.18
C TYR A 141 1.73 4.67 10.40
N TRP A 142 2.48 3.92 9.60
CA TRP A 142 2.64 2.49 9.78
C TRP A 142 3.26 2.12 11.13
N GLU A 143 4.34 2.80 11.52
CA GLU A 143 5.02 2.60 12.79
C GLU A 143 4.08 2.84 14.00
N SER A 144 3.04 3.65 13.83
CA SER A 144 2.07 3.93 14.90
C SER A 144 0.89 2.96 14.99
N ILE A 145 0.70 2.05 14.02
CA ILE A 145 -0.40 1.07 14.06
C ILE A 145 -0.15 0.03 15.16
N PRO A 146 -1.04 -0.06 16.18
CA PRO A 146 -0.84 -0.96 17.32
C PRO A 146 -1.35 -2.39 17.06
N ASN A 147 -2.26 -2.57 16.09
CA ASN A 147 -2.81 -3.89 15.74
C ASN A 147 -3.03 -3.95 14.23
N ILE A 148 -2.16 -4.70 13.55
CA ILE A 148 -2.11 -4.82 12.10
C ILE A 148 -3.26 -5.72 11.60
N MET A 149 -3.53 -6.81 12.30
CA MET A 149 -4.57 -7.77 11.94
C MET A 149 -5.96 -7.14 11.91
N ASN A 150 -6.27 -6.26 12.87
CA ASN A 150 -7.53 -5.49 12.87
C ASN A 150 -7.66 -4.63 11.61
N LYS A 151 -6.58 -3.98 11.16
CA LYS A 151 -6.59 -3.21 9.91
C LYS A 151 -6.86 -4.07 8.69
N ILE A 152 -6.30 -5.28 8.66
CA ILE A 152 -6.60 -6.24 7.59
C ILE A 152 -8.07 -6.63 7.61
N HIS A 153 -8.62 -7.02 8.76
CA HIS A 153 -10.02 -7.45 8.88
C HIS A 153 -11.02 -6.33 8.60
N GLU A 154 -10.70 -5.06 8.91
CA GLU A 154 -11.52 -3.90 8.56
C GLU A 154 -11.71 -3.74 7.04
N LYS A 155 -10.71 -4.14 6.24
CA LYS A 155 -10.65 -3.90 4.79
C LYS A 155 -10.92 -5.14 3.95
N ILE A 156 -10.60 -6.31 4.48
CA ILE A 156 -10.75 -7.60 3.81
C ILE A 156 -11.58 -8.47 4.75
N PRO A 157 -12.90 -8.60 4.50
CA PRO A 157 -13.75 -9.45 5.33
C PRO A 157 -13.24 -10.89 5.23
N THR A 158 -12.74 -11.41 6.35
CA THR A 158 -12.51 -12.83 6.55
C THR A 158 -13.83 -13.42 7.08
N TYR A 159 -14.38 -14.38 6.34
CA TYR A 159 -15.55 -15.15 6.78
C TYR A 159 -15.19 -16.08 7.95
#